data_AF-A0AAV5L1B9-F1
#
_entry.id   AF-A0AAV5L1B9-F1
#
_cell.length_a   1.000
_cell.length_b   1.000
_cell.length_c   1.000
_cell.angle_alpha   90.00
_cell.angle_beta   90.00
_cell.angle_gamma   90.00
#
_symmetry.space_group_name_H-M   'P 1'
#
loop_
_entity.id
_entity.type
_entity.pdbx_description
1 polymer ?
#
loop_
_entity_poly.entity_id
_entity_poly.type
_entity_poly.pdbx_seq_one_letter_code
_entity_poly.pdbx_strand_id
1 'polypeptide(L)'
;MGVMLGYSLPLLFLTLCATANLFIPAVNGGIPAVNGGICAESKKSTLLIVFGDSFFDVGYGIDELCLPSKDQPYGKSLYPPVPTGRFSDGLVVPDYIGKILI
;
A
#
# COMPACT_ATOMS: atom_id res chain seq x y z
N MET A 1 -66.84 -5.91 -13.73
CA MET A 1 -65.36 -5.93 -13.62
C MET A 1 -64.91 -4.51 -13.34
N GLY A 2 -64.21 -4.29 -12.23
CA GLY A 2 -63.69 -2.96 -11.86
C GLY A 2 -63.76 -2.64 -10.37
N VAL A 3 -63.31 -3.54 -9.49
CA VAL A 3 -62.88 -3.16 -8.14
C VAL A 3 -61.46 -2.64 -8.26
N MET A 4 -61.18 -1.41 -7.81
CA MET A 4 -59.86 -0.91 -7.38
C MET A 4 -59.98 0.61 -7.17
N LEU A 5 -60.13 1.09 -5.92
CA LEU A 5 -59.60 2.37 -5.38
C LEU A 5 -60.25 2.67 -4.03
N GLY A 6 -59.66 2.16 -2.94
CA GLY A 6 -60.16 2.47 -1.61
C GLY A 6 -59.53 1.65 -0.48
N TYR A 7 -58.21 1.49 -0.45
CA TYR A 7 -57.53 1.03 0.76
C TYR A 7 -56.78 2.22 1.35
N SER A 8 -57.37 2.67 2.45
CA SER A 8 -57.05 3.84 3.22
C SER A 8 -55.66 3.78 3.85
N LEU A 9 -55.24 4.90 4.41
CA LEU A 9 -53.98 5.13 5.13
C LEU A 9 -53.59 4.15 6.27
N PRO A 10 -54.45 3.31 6.92
CA PRO A 10 -53.97 2.55 8.08
C PRO A 10 -53.04 1.38 7.72
N LEU A 11 -52.99 0.92 6.46
CA LEU A 11 -52.07 -0.16 6.05
C LEU A 11 -50.61 0.29 5.94
N LEU A 12 -50.37 1.57 5.58
CA LEU A 12 -49.02 2.14 5.43
C LEU A 12 -48.37 2.43 6.79
N PHE A 13 -49.17 2.68 7.82
CA PHE A 13 -48.67 2.99 9.17
C PHE A 13 -48.23 1.73 9.93
N LEU A 14 -48.88 0.59 9.67
CA LEU A 14 -48.51 -0.70 10.28
C LEU A 14 -47.19 -1.25 9.72
N THR A 15 -46.88 -1.01 8.44
CA THR A 15 -45.66 -1.50 7.78
C THR A 15 -44.40 -0.71 8.16
N LEU A 16 -44.53 0.57 8.51
CA LEU A 16 -43.41 1.37 9.05
C LEU A 16 -43.02 0.98 10.49
N CYS A 17 -43.98 0.50 11.29
CA CYS A 17 -43.74 0.12 12.68
C CYS A 17 -43.02 -1.23 12.81
N ALA A 18 -43.26 -2.16 11.88
CA ALA A 18 -42.62 -3.47 11.86
C ALA A 18 -41.13 -3.42 11.43
N THR A 19 -40.71 -2.41 10.68
CA THR A 19 -39.32 -2.26 10.22
C THR A 19 -38.42 -1.50 11.19
N ALA A 20 -38.98 -0.73 12.13
CA ALA A 20 -38.22 0.00 13.15
C ALA A 20 -37.71 -0.89 14.30
N ASN A 21 -38.35 -2.03 14.56
CA ASN A 21 -37.98 -2.93 15.66
C ASN A 21 -37.00 -4.05 15.28
N LEU A 22 -36.48 -4.06 14.05
CA LEU A 22 -35.40 -4.98 13.64
C LEU A 22 -34.01 -4.34 13.71
N PHE A 23 -33.90 -3.08 14.11
CA PHE A 23 -32.63 -2.38 14.29
C PHE A 23 -32.45 -2.10 15.78
N ILE A 24 -31.51 -2.80 16.42
CA ILE A 24 -31.12 -2.78 17.85
C ILE A 24 -31.88 -3.84 18.68
N PRO A 25 -31.28 -5.04 18.85
CA PRO A 25 -30.21 -5.15 19.84
C PRO A 25 -29.05 -6.04 19.39
N ALA A 26 -27.95 -5.42 18.97
CA ALA A 26 -26.62 -6.05 19.00
C ALA A 26 -25.54 -5.06 19.49
N VAL A 27 -25.94 -4.02 20.24
CA VAL A 27 -25.02 -3.03 20.84
C VAL A 27 -24.71 -3.34 22.32
N ASN A 28 -25.40 -4.28 22.97
CA ASN A 28 -25.12 -4.67 24.36
C ASN A 28 -24.41 -6.03 24.50
N GLY A 29 -23.68 -6.46 23.46
CA GLY A 29 -22.67 -7.50 23.58
C GLY A 29 -21.33 -6.84 23.79
N GLY A 30 -20.94 -6.62 25.06
CA GLY A 30 -19.61 -6.13 25.39
C GLY A 30 -18.55 -7.02 24.77
N ILE A 31 -17.76 -6.48 23.85
CA ILE A 31 -16.44 -7.01 23.57
C ILE A 31 -15.60 -6.56 24.77
N PRO A 32 -15.04 -7.47 25.61
CA PRO A 32 -14.11 -7.06 26.65
C PRO A 32 -12.99 -6.26 25.99
N ALA A 33 -12.70 -5.09 26.54
CA ALA A 33 -11.67 -4.19 26.06
C ALA A 33 -10.37 -4.97 25.79
N VAL A 34 -10.04 -5.18 24.52
CA VAL A 34 -8.66 -5.44 24.14
C VAL A 34 -7.96 -4.09 24.24
N ASN A 35 -7.43 -3.82 25.43
CA ASN A 35 -6.38 -2.84 25.63
C ASN A 35 -5.19 -3.28 24.76
N GLY A 36 -5.10 -2.68 23.58
CA GLY A 36 -4.07 -3.03 22.61
C GLY A 36 -4.37 -2.47 21.22
N GLY A 37 -5.02 -1.31 21.14
CA GLY A 37 -4.96 -0.51 19.92
C GLY A 37 -3.52 -0.06 19.77
N ILE A 38 -2.74 -0.77 18.97
CA ILE A 38 -1.44 -0.30 18.51
C ILE A 38 -1.76 1.03 17.83
N CYS A 39 -1.34 2.15 18.44
CA CYS A 39 -1.28 3.41 17.71
C CYS A 39 -0.41 3.10 16.50
N ALA A 40 -1.02 3.02 15.32
CA ALA A 40 -0.28 2.81 14.10
C ALA A 40 0.61 4.03 13.94
N GLU A 41 1.89 3.87 14.31
CA GLU A 41 2.90 4.87 14.10
C GLU A 41 2.89 5.19 12.60
N SER A 42 2.57 6.45 12.27
CA SER A 42 2.67 6.92 10.90
C SER A 42 4.13 6.78 10.49
N LYS A 43 4.44 5.71 9.74
CA LYS A 43 5.76 5.55 9.15
C LYS A 43 5.97 6.73 8.21
N LYS A 44 6.80 7.67 8.64
CA LYS A 44 7.24 8.80 7.81
C LYS A 44 7.91 8.22 6.57
N SER A 45 7.28 8.37 5.42
CA SER A 45 7.87 7.98 4.14
C SER A 45 8.85 9.06 3.69
N THR A 46 10.11 8.67 3.49
CA THR A 46 11.14 9.54 2.92
C THR A 46 11.26 9.25 1.43
N LEU A 47 11.02 10.26 0.58
CA LEU A 47 11.24 10.17 -0.86
C LEU A 47 12.63 10.71 -1.20
N LEU A 48 13.46 9.90 -1.83
CA LEU A 48 14.77 10.29 -2.35
C LEU A 48 14.72 10.33 -3.88
N ILE A 49 14.91 11.53 -4.46
CA ILE A 49 15.07 11.71 -5.90
C ILE A 49 16.52 12.08 -6.14
N VAL A 50 17.22 11.29 -6.96
CA VAL A 50 18.65 11.45 -7.22
C VAL A 50 18.88 11.87 -8.67
N PHE A 51 19.64 12.94 -8.86
CA PHE A 51 20.15 13.37 -10.16
C PHE A 51 21.67 13.28 -10.13
N GLY A 52 22.29 12.88 -11.24
CA GLY A 52 23.74 12.79 -11.30
C GLY A 52 24.25 12.15 -12.58
N ASP A 53 25.51 11.75 -12.52
CA ASP A 53 26.22 10.98 -13.54
C ASP A 53 26.25 9.48 -13.17
N SER A 54 27.16 8.73 -13.78
CA SER A 54 27.38 7.30 -13.54
C SER A 54 27.63 6.92 -12.07
N PHE A 55 28.14 7.82 -11.22
CA PHE A 55 28.37 7.54 -9.79
C PHE A 55 27.07 7.44 -8.99
N PHE A 56 25.99 8.03 -9.49
CA PHE A 56 24.68 8.02 -8.84
C PHE A 56 23.68 7.11 -9.57
N ASP A 57 24.08 6.52 -10.70
CA ASP A 57 23.26 5.58 -11.46
C ASP A 57 23.23 4.21 -10.75
N VAL A 58 22.03 3.80 -10.32
CA VAL A 58 21.78 2.52 -9.66
C VAL A 58 21.60 1.36 -10.65
N GLY A 59 21.70 1.62 -11.96
CA GLY A 59 21.57 0.64 -13.03
C GLY A 59 20.12 0.48 -13.46
N TYR A 60 19.69 1.26 -14.45
CA TYR A 60 18.37 1.11 -15.07
C TYR A 60 18.46 0.26 -16.36
N GLY A 61 17.67 -0.81 -16.45
CA GLY A 61 17.41 -1.51 -17.72
C GLY A 61 18.65 -2.08 -18.43
N ILE A 62 19.48 -2.85 -17.71
CA ILE A 62 20.72 -3.45 -18.22
C ILE A 62 20.55 -4.37 -19.45
N ASP A 63 19.32 -4.74 -19.80
CA ASP A 63 19.05 -5.68 -20.89
C ASP A 63 18.93 -4.99 -22.25
N GLU A 64 18.68 -3.69 -22.29
CA GLU A 64 18.44 -2.94 -23.52
C GLU A 64 19.63 -2.06 -23.94
N LEU A 65 20.56 -1.76 -23.03
CA LEU A 65 21.74 -0.94 -23.34
C LEU A 65 23.04 -1.76 -23.34
N CYS A 66 23.87 -1.52 -24.38
CA CYS A 66 25.22 -2.06 -24.48
C CYS A 66 26.19 -1.24 -23.62
N LEU A 67 26.01 -1.28 -22.29
CA LEU A 67 26.84 -0.56 -21.32
C LEU A 67 27.91 -1.47 -20.72
N PRO A 68 29.12 -0.95 -20.44
CA PRO A 68 30.19 -1.73 -19.83
C PRO A 68 29.84 -2.20 -18.41
N SER A 69 28.90 -1.54 -17.73
CA SER A 69 28.42 -1.92 -16.38
C SER A 69 27.56 -3.19 -16.35
N LYS A 70 27.24 -3.76 -17.52
CA LYS A 70 26.57 -5.06 -17.67
C LYS A 70 27.56 -6.24 -17.61
N ASP A 71 28.85 -5.96 -17.77
CA ASP A 71 29.89 -6.99 -17.81
C ASP A 71 30.69 -7.03 -16.51
N GLN A 72 31.37 -8.15 -16.25
CA GLN A 72 32.38 -8.20 -15.19
C GLN A 72 33.52 -7.22 -15.53
N PRO A 73 34.07 -6.49 -14.54
CA PRO A 73 34.07 -6.80 -13.11
C PRO A 73 32.94 -6.16 -12.28
N TYR A 74 31.99 -5.44 -12.89
CA TYR A 74 30.99 -4.69 -12.13
C TYR A 74 30.03 -5.60 -11.35
N GLY A 75 29.70 -5.19 -10.12
CA GLY A 75 28.85 -5.96 -9.21
C GLY A 75 29.44 -7.26 -8.63
N LYS A 76 30.76 -7.52 -8.76
CA LYS A 76 31.39 -8.73 -8.21
C LYS A 76 31.46 -8.72 -6.68
N SER A 77 31.50 -7.56 -6.05
CA SER A 77 31.41 -7.44 -4.57
C SER A 77 29.98 -7.51 -4.03
N LEU A 78 28.95 -7.60 -4.88
CA LEU A 78 27.56 -7.79 -4.46
C LEU A 78 27.26 -9.26 -4.15
N TYR A 79 26.19 -9.51 -3.39
CA TYR A 79 25.69 -10.85 -3.12
C TYR A 79 24.23 -10.96 -3.60
N PRO A 80 23.95 -11.73 -4.67
CA PRO A 80 24.89 -12.52 -5.48
C PRO A 80 25.82 -11.65 -6.35
N PRO A 81 27.01 -12.14 -6.74
CA PRO A 81 27.96 -11.39 -7.55
C PRO A 81 27.48 -11.33 -9.00
N VAL A 82 26.74 -10.27 -9.34
CA VAL A 82 26.14 -10.07 -10.66
C VAL A 82 26.29 -8.61 -11.10
N PRO A 83 26.55 -8.36 -12.40
CA PRO A 83 26.47 -7.01 -12.94
C PRO A 83 25.05 -6.47 -12.81
N THR A 84 24.90 -5.33 -12.16
CA THR A 84 23.60 -4.69 -11.88
C THR A 84 23.35 -3.46 -12.76
N GLY A 85 24.31 -3.07 -13.60
CA GLY A 85 24.25 -1.83 -14.37
C GLY A 85 24.87 -0.63 -13.67
N ARG A 86 25.28 -0.80 -12.40
CA ARG A 86 26.03 0.20 -11.64
C ARG A 86 27.45 0.30 -12.16
N PHE A 87 27.97 1.51 -12.29
CA PHE A 87 29.38 1.75 -12.60
C PHE A 87 30.28 1.58 -11.36
N SER A 88 30.07 0.48 -10.63
CA SER A 88 30.80 0.12 -9.41
C SER A 88 30.85 -1.40 -9.26
N ASP A 89 31.84 -1.89 -8.51
CA ASP A 89 31.91 -3.30 -8.10
C ASP A 89 30.84 -3.66 -7.05
N GLY A 90 30.24 -2.64 -6.42
CA GLY A 90 29.30 -2.80 -5.31
C GLY A 90 28.16 -1.80 -5.34
N LEU A 91 27.80 -1.33 -4.14
CA LEU A 91 26.80 -0.30 -3.95
C LEU A 91 27.34 1.08 -4.37
N VAL A 92 26.46 1.94 -4.84
CA VAL A 92 26.75 3.34 -5.18
C VAL A 92 26.22 4.28 -4.09
N VAL A 93 26.59 5.56 -4.15
CA VAL A 93 26.27 6.55 -3.09
C VAL A 93 24.78 6.55 -2.70
N PRO A 94 23.81 6.52 -3.65
CA PRO A 94 22.38 6.47 -3.32
C PRO A 94 21.96 5.26 -2.48
N ASP A 95 22.59 4.11 -2.67
CA ASP A 95 22.25 2.90 -1.91
C ASP A 95 22.55 3.08 -0.41
N TYR A 96 23.67 3.72 -0.09
CA TYR A 96 24.04 3.99 1.30
C TYR A 96 23.14 5.03 1.94
N ILE A 97 22.81 6.10 1.20
CA ILE A 97 21.89 7.13 1.67
C ILE A 97 20.49 6.52 1.89
N GLY A 98 20.01 5.70 0.96
CA GLY A 98 18.75 4.99 1.08
C GLY A 98 18.70 4.12 2.34
N LYS A 99 19.74 3.33 2.62
CA LYS A 99 19.83 2.50 3.83
C LYS A 99 19.79 3.28 5.14
N ILE A 100 20.20 4.54 5.14
CA ILE A 100 20.20 5.39 6.33
C ILE A 100 18.84 6.07 6.50
N LEU A 101 18.16 6.41 5.41
CA LEU A 101 16.96 7.23 5.40
C LEU A 101 15.64 6.45 5.29
N ILE A 102 15.68 5.19 4.84
CA ILE A 102 14.53 4.33 4.50
C ILE A 102 14.69 2.96 5.18
#